data_AF-A0A6G9AU36-F1
#
_entry.id   AF-A0A6G9AU36-F1
#
_cell.length_a   1.000
_cell.length_b   1.000
_cell.length_c   1.000
_cell.angle_alpha   90.00
_cell.angle_beta   90.00
_cell.angle_gamma   90.00
#
_symmetry.space_group_name_H-M   'P 1'
#
loop_
_entity.id
_entity.type
_entity.pdbx_description
1 polymer ?
#
loop_
_entity_poly.entity_id
_entity_poly.type
_entity_poly.pdbx_seq_one_letter_code
_entity_poly.pdbx_strand_id
1 'polypeptide(L)' 'MYALEWYPDRMEFYYDDLKYFVFNTAQSQNGSENPFQKIFFLMLNLALGREGTLGGRLDTTILPCKYLIDYVRVYQ' A
#
# COMPACT_ATOMS: atom_id res chain seq x y z
N MET A 1 8.64 2.72 -9.61
CA MET A 1 8.66 1.49 -8.78
C MET A 1 8.17 1.86 -7.39
N TYR A 2 7.18 1.15 -6.87
CA TYR A 2 6.76 1.32 -5.48
C TYR A 2 7.31 0.15 -4.68
N ALA A 3 7.92 0.42 -3.53
CA ALA A 3 8.45 -0.62 -2.66
C ALA A 3 8.14 -0.34 -1.19
N LEU A 4 8.00 -1.44 -0.45
CA LEU A 4 7.92 -1.46 1.00
C LEU A 4 9.01 -2.40 1.48
N GLU A 5 10.00 -1.86 2.18
CA GLU A 5 10.92 -2.67 2.96
C GLU A 5 10.37 -2.81 4.38
N TRP A 6 10.18 -4.06 4.80
CA TRP A 6 9.52 -4.37 6.06
C TRP A 6 10.51 -5.04 7.02
N TYR A 7 10.80 -4.35 8.12
CA TYR A 7 11.68 -4.80 9.19
C TYR A 7 10.87 -5.12 10.47
N PRO A 8 11.43 -5.85 11.44
CA PRO A 8 10.73 -6.13 12.69
C PRO A 8 10.28 -4.87 13.47
N ASP A 9 11.02 -3.76 13.35
CA ASP A 9 10.84 -2.53 14.12
C ASP A 9 10.35 -1.32 13.29
N ARG A 10 10.36 -1.42 11.96
CA ARG A 10 9.97 -0.32 11.07
C ARG A 10 9.54 -0.79 9.68
N MET A 11 8.88 0.12 8.99
CA MET A 11 8.58 0.01 7.57
C MET A 11 9.14 1.21 6.84
N GLU A 12 9.77 0.98 5.70
CA GLU A 12 10.33 2.02 4.85
C GLU A 12 9.61 1.96 3.49
N PHE A 13 8.97 3.07 3.13
CA PHE A 13 8.18 3.21 1.90
C PHE A 13 8.97 4.00 0.87
N TYR A 14 9.02 3.49 -0.35
CA TYR A 14 9.81 4.03 -1.44
C TYR A 14 8.97 4.35 -2.67
N TYR A 15 9.34 5.44 -3.34
CA TYR A 15 8.93 5.77 -4.70
C TYR A 15 10.19 5.92 -5.55
N ASP A 16 10.40 4.98 -6.46
CA ASP A 16 11.68 4.78 -7.17
C ASP A 16 12.83 4.66 -6.15
N ASP A 17 13.86 5.51 -6.26
CA ASP A 17 15.01 5.52 -5.35
C ASP A 17 14.79 6.39 -4.10
N LEU A 18 13.64 7.08 -4.01
CA LEU A 18 13.34 7.98 -2.89
C LEU A 18 12.73 7.21 -1.72
N LYS A 19 13.43 7.19 -0.59
CA LYS A 19 12.84 6.83 0.71
C LYS A 19 11.85 7.92 1.13
N TYR A 20 10.58 7.68 0.84
CA TYR A 20 9.52 8.66 0.99
C TYR A 20 9.04 8.79 2.44
N PHE A 21 8.92 7.66 3.14
CA PHE A 21 8.37 7.63 4.49
C PHE A 21 8.93 6.46 5.31
N VAL A 22 9.10 6.68 6.61
CA VAL A 22 9.49 5.65 7.57
C VAL A 22 8.47 5.61 8.69
N PHE A 23 7.94 4.42 8.96
CA PHE A 23 7.02 4.17 10.05
C PHE A 23 7.67 3.27 11.10
N ASN A 24 7.70 3.70 12.36
CA ASN A 24 8.17 2.86 13.47
C ASN A 24 7.01 1.96 13.93
N THR A 25 7.09 0.65 13.65
CA THR A 25 6.02 -0.30 13.94
C THR A 25 5.83 -0.53 15.43
N ALA A 26 6.83 -0.21 16.27
CA ALA A 26 6.69 -0.27 17.73
C ALA A 26 5.64 0.71 18.26
N GLN A 27 5.34 1.79 17.51
CA GLN A 27 4.24 2.72 17.86
C GLN A 27 2.86 2.09 17.73
N SER A 28 2.74 0.94 17.08
CA SER A 28 1.49 0.18 16.93
C SER A 28 1.38 -1.00 17.89
N GLN A 29 2.27 -1.09 18.87
CA GLN A 29 2.17 -2.08 19.93
C GLN A 29 0.91 -1.82 20.78
N ASN A 30 0.05 -2.83 20.89
CA ASN A 30 -1.11 -2.81 21.75
C ASN A 30 -1.09 -4.05 22.67
N GLY A 31 -0.57 -3.88 23.89
CA GLY A 31 -0.31 -5.01 24.78
C GLY A 31 0.78 -5.93 24.21
N SER A 32 0.49 -7.21 24.05
CA SER A 32 1.38 -8.18 23.39
C SER A 32 1.20 -8.25 21.87
N GLU A 33 0.22 -7.54 21.31
CA GLU A 33 -0.07 -7.59 19.88
C GLU A 33 0.56 -6.43 19.12
N ASN A 34 1.08 -6.74 17.92
CA ASN A 34 1.42 -5.76 16.92
C ASN A 34 0.76 -6.17 15.59
N PRO A 35 -0.13 -5.35 15.00
CA PRO A 35 -0.79 -5.72 13.74
C PRO A 35 0.23 -5.95 12.62
N PHE A 36 1.38 -5.28 12.67
CA PHE A 36 2.44 -5.37 11.66
C PHE A 36 3.43 -6.53 11.87
N GLN A 37 3.13 -7.42 12.81
CA GLN A 37 3.88 -8.67 13.00
C GLN A 37 3.01 -9.90 12.72
N LYS A 38 1.88 -9.72 12.03
CA LYS A 38 1.00 -10.79 11.54
C LYS A 38 1.33 -11.16 10.10
N ILE A 39 0.72 -12.23 9.58
CA ILE A 39 0.85 -12.62 8.17
C ILE A 39 -0.02 -11.70 7.31
N PHE A 40 0.55 -11.17 6.23
CA PHE A 40 -0.15 -10.32 5.25
C PHE A 40 -0.20 -10.99 3.88
N PHE A 41 -1.15 -10.53 3.06
CA PHE A 41 -1.21 -10.81 1.63
C PHE A 41 -1.15 -9.48 0.85
N LEU A 42 -0.69 -9.53 -0.39
CA LEU A 42 -0.66 -8.37 -1.27
C LEU A 42 -2.01 -8.22 -2.00
N MET A 43 -2.56 -7.00 -2.00
CA MET A 43 -3.76 -6.66 -2.75
C MET A 43 -3.43 -5.65 -3.85
N LEU A 44 -3.86 -5.93 -5.09
CA LEU A 44 -3.71 -5.03 -6.24
C LEU A 44 -5.07 -4.89 -6.91
N ASN A 45 -5.61 -3.67 -6.95
CA ASN A 45 -6.91 -3.39 -7.54
C ASN A 45 -6.97 -2.00 -8.16
N LEU A 46 -7.79 -1.86 -9.20
CA LEU A 46 -8.25 -0.57 -9.72
C LEU A 46 -9.71 -0.38 -9.29
N ALA A 47 -9.93 0.39 -8.22
CA ALA A 47 -11.28 0.72 -7.76
C ALA A 47 -11.78 2.01 -8.42
N LEU A 48 -13.07 2.04 -8.75
CA LEU A 48 -13.75 3.23 -9.25
C LEU A 48 -14.53 3.89 -8.11
N GLY A 49 -14.40 5.21 -7.98
CA GLY A 49 -15.15 5.99 -7.00
C GLY A 49 -16.64 6.04 -7.32
N ARG A 50 -17.44 6.41 -6.32
CA ARG A 50 -18.80 6.92 -6.49
C ARG A 50 -19.04 8.10 -5.55
N GLU A 51 -20.08 8.86 -5.83
CA GLU A 51 -20.51 9.96 -4.95
C GLU A 51 -20.65 9.49 -3.49
N GLY A 52 -20.12 10.29 -2.56
CA GLY A 52 -20.08 9.95 -1.13
C GLY A 52 -18.96 8.98 -0.69
N THR A 53 -18.06 8.55 -1.59
CA THR A 53 -16.86 7.77 -1.22
C THR A 53 -15.60 8.63 -1.27
N LEU A 54 -14.52 8.18 -0.62
CA LEU A 54 -13.20 8.83 -0.68
C LEU A 54 -12.67 8.97 -2.12
N GLY A 55 -13.08 8.07 -3.03
CA GLY A 55 -12.70 8.12 -4.44
C GLY A 55 -13.45 9.16 -5.28
N GLY A 56 -14.45 9.84 -4.70
CA GLY A 56 -15.23 10.87 -5.39
C GLY A 56 -16.19 10.34 -6.46
N ARG A 57 -16.97 11.25 -7.06
CA ARG A 57 -17.90 10.92 -8.15
C ARG A 57 -17.12 10.52 -9.41
N LEU A 58 -17.45 9.39 -10.00
CA LEU A 58 -16.87 8.92 -11.26
C LEU A 58 -17.35 9.78 -12.44
N ASP A 59 -16.40 10.31 -13.21
CA ASP A 59 -16.64 10.77 -14.58
C ASP A 59 -16.53 9.57 -15.52
N THR A 60 -17.60 9.24 -16.24
CA THR A 60 -17.64 8.05 -17.10
C THR A 60 -16.87 8.23 -18.41
N THR A 61 -16.49 9.46 -18.77
CA THR A 61 -15.72 9.73 -20.00
C THR A 61 -14.31 9.15 -19.97
N ILE A 62 -13.79 8.80 -18.79
CA ILE A 62 -12.45 8.20 -18.61
C ILE A 62 -12.42 6.70 -18.95
N LEU A 63 -13.58 6.07 -19.16
CA LEU A 63 -13.66 4.62 -19.33
C LEU A 63 -13.38 4.19 -20.79
N PRO A 64 -12.70 3.04 -21.00
CA PRO A 64 -12.22 2.09 -19.99
C PRO A 64 -10.84 2.46 -19.42
N CYS A 65 -10.68 2.31 -18.09
CA CYS A 65 -9.37 2.46 -17.43
C CYS A 65 -8.62 1.13 -17.37
N LYS A 66 -7.29 1.17 -17.48
CA LYS A 66 -6.40 0.01 -17.30
C LYS A 66 -5.39 0.31 -16.20
N TYR A 67 -5.14 -0.67 -15.35
CA TYR A 67 -4.06 -0.65 -14.37
C TYR A 67 -3.03 -1.71 -14.77
N LEU A 68 -1.98 -1.25 -15.45
CA LEU A 68 -0.94 -2.12 -16.02
C LEU A 68 0.17 -2.31 -15.01
N ILE A 69 0.39 -3.56 -14.60
CA ILE A 69 1.43 -3.95 -13.66
C ILE A 69 2.39 -4.87 -14.41
N ASP A 70 3.63 -4.42 -14.57
CA ASP A 70 4.65 -5.18 -15.31
C ASP A 70 5.14 -6.39 -14.50
N TYR A 71 5.40 -6.19 -13.20
CA TYR A 71 5.82 -7.27 -12.31
C TYR A 71 5.51 -6.98 -10.84
N VAL A 72 5.52 -8.04 -10.05
CA VAL A 72 5.53 -8.03 -8.59
C VAL A 72 6.70 -8.89 -8.13
N ARG A 73 7.48 -8.41 -7.17
CA ARG A 73 8.60 -9.15 -6.57
C ARG A 73 8.48 -9.09 -5.06
N VAL A 74 8.71 -10.22 -4.41
CA VAL A 74 8.75 -10.36 -2.95
C VAL A 74 10.06 -11.02 -2.60
N TYR A 75 10.80 -10.42 -1.67
CA TYR A 75 12.10 -10.87 -1.22
C TYR A 75 12.05 -11.12 0.30
N GLN A 76 13.00 -11.90 0.81
CA GLN A 76 13.23 -12.13 2.23
C GLN A 76 14.70 -11.95 2.55
#